data_AF-A0A7V4QBA2-F1
#
_entry.id   AF-A0A7V4QBA2-F1
#
_cell.length_a   1.000
_cell.length_b   1.000
_cell.length_c   1.000
_cell.angle_alpha   90.00
_cell.angle_beta   90.00
_cell.angle_gamma   90.00
#
_symmetry.space_group_name_H-M   'P 1'
#
loop_
_entity.id
_entity.type
_entity.pdbx_description
1 polymer ?
#
loop_
_entity_poly.entity_id
_entity_poly.type
_entity_poly.pdbx_seq_one_letter_code
_entity_poly.pdbx_strand_id
1 'polypeptide(L)'
;MNREDLKTNWQNWLEYDYNPFLLFGSKGEILTLNQPAQFLISKVDQRTLYELALSYASLDFGYKTTIIDLKFDVFNFFAITVGYENEDEIGIKLYQTPYSAPKKIISLKEYEVTNIYHLIDASIATVSSKVKAKFKKEIDPTLPDLKLSQNEFVKIVTRVYESFEGNELITTSLLLKTGEFLRVGSKKFPIILLKISGDSRSTSKDPRIEELCQNANIFPNFETKSVMLQIPLAT
;
A
#
# COMPACT_ATOMS: atom_id res chain seq x y z
N MET A 1 -1.89 8.50 49.12
CA MET A 1 -2.43 7.43 48.25
C MET A 1 -1.26 6.50 47.97
N ASN A 2 -1.15 5.40 48.72
CA ASN A 2 -0.09 4.40 48.52
C ASN A 2 -0.31 3.78 47.14
N ARG A 3 0.63 4.02 46.20
CA ARG A 3 0.67 3.25 44.96
C ARG A 3 1.12 1.85 45.36
N GLU A 4 0.18 0.92 45.46
CA GLU A 4 0.53 -0.49 45.34
C GLU A 4 1.32 -0.66 44.04
N ASP A 5 2.46 -1.36 44.12
CA ASP A 5 3.28 -1.68 42.97
C ASP A 5 2.40 -2.35 41.92
N LEU A 6 2.16 -1.64 40.82
CA LEU A 6 1.45 -2.18 39.66
C LEU A 6 2.26 -3.38 39.15
N LYS A 7 1.81 -4.60 39.46
CA LYS A 7 2.32 -5.86 38.89
C LYS A 7 1.98 -6.03 37.41
N THR A 8 1.89 -4.94 36.65
CA THR A 8 1.55 -4.96 35.23
C THR A 8 2.81 -5.32 34.45
N ASN A 9 2.77 -6.46 33.77
CA ASN A 9 3.83 -6.84 32.83
C ASN A 9 3.70 -6.01 31.55
N TRP A 10 4.49 -4.93 31.45
CA TRP A 10 4.52 -4.04 30.28
C TRP A 10 5.07 -4.72 29.02
N GLN A 11 5.86 -5.79 29.14
CA GLN A 11 6.35 -6.53 27.98
C GLN A 11 5.20 -7.20 27.21
N ASN A 12 4.15 -7.66 27.89
CA ASN A 12 2.97 -8.21 27.22
C ASN A 12 2.26 -7.17 26.35
N TRP A 13 2.22 -5.90 26.78
CA TRP A 13 1.63 -4.83 25.98
C TRP A 13 2.44 -4.55 24.72
N LEU A 14 3.77 -4.68 24.79
CA LEU A 14 4.66 -4.54 23.65
C LEU A 14 4.51 -5.71 22.66
N GLU A 15 4.38 -6.94 23.18
CA GLU A 15 4.21 -8.16 22.39
C GLU A 15 2.93 -8.11 21.53
N TYR A 16 1.86 -7.54 22.08
CA TYR A 16 0.56 -7.37 21.42
C TYR A 16 0.33 -5.97 20.82
N ASP A 17 1.33 -5.09 20.83
CA ASP A 17 1.23 -3.81 20.12
C ASP A 17 1.05 -4.10 18.63
N TYR A 18 0.17 -3.35 17.96
CA TYR A 18 -0.07 -3.50 16.54
C TYR A 18 1.14 -3.10 15.69
N ASN A 19 1.97 -2.19 16.17
CA ASN A 19 3.11 -1.65 15.46
C ASN A 19 4.34 -2.57 15.63
N PRO A 20 5.05 -2.92 14.55
CA PRO A 20 6.31 -3.63 14.64
C PRO A 20 7.31 -2.91 15.55
N PHE A 21 7.89 -3.66 16.47
CA PHE A 21 8.96 -3.24 17.35
C PHE A 21 10.12 -4.23 17.27
N LEU A 22 11.34 -3.72 17.14
CA LEU A 22 12.57 -4.50 17.19
C LEU A 22 13.57 -3.81 18.13
N LEU A 23 14.30 -4.61 18.89
CA LEU A 23 15.48 -4.20 19.64
C LEU A 23 16.70 -4.90 19.05
N PHE A 24 17.69 -4.12 18.66
CA PHE A 24 18.95 -4.62 18.13
C PHE A 24 20.07 -4.45 19.14
N GLY A 25 21.05 -5.34 19.07
CA GLY A 25 22.36 -5.15 19.71
C GLY A 25 23.31 -4.34 18.83
N SER A 26 24.49 -4.03 19.37
CA SER A 26 25.51 -3.19 18.72
C SER A 26 26.10 -3.78 17.43
N LYS A 27 25.85 -5.06 17.13
CA LYS A 27 26.28 -5.70 15.86
C LYS A 27 25.11 -5.93 14.90
N GLY A 28 23.94 -5.38 15.23
CA GLY A 28 22.72 -5.50 14.44
C GLY A 28 22.00 -6.82 14.60
N GLU A 29 22.40 -7.68 15.55
CA GLU A 29 21.64 -8.85 15.97
C GLU A 29 20.31 -8.44 16.61
N ILE A 30 19.23 -9.20 16.37
CA ILE A 30 17.96 -8.93 17.03
C ILE A 30 17.98 -9.54 18.44
N LEU A 31 17.86 -8.68 19.45
CA LEU A 31 17.74 -9.08 20.85
C LEU A 31 16.31 -9.46 21.20
N THR A 32 15.35 -8.67 20.72
CA THR A 32 13.92 -8.98 20.85
C THR A 32 13.10 -8.30 19.76
N LEU A 33 11.91 -8.81 19.52
CA LEU A 33 10.95 -8.30 18.56
C LEU A 33 9.55 -8.78 18.95
N ASN A 34 8.52 -7.99 18.63
CA ASN A 34 7.12 -8.36 18.92
C ASN A 34 6.47 -9.13 17.76
N GLN A 35 5.23 -9.59 17.94
CA GLN A 35 4.50 -10.39 16.94
C GLN A 35 4.46 -9.73 15.55
N PRO A 36 4.04 -8.45 15.37
CA PRO A 36 4.05 -7.82 14.05
C PRO A 36 5.43 -7.75 13.39
N ALA A 37 6.49 -7.58 14.18
CA ALA A 37 7.85 -7.56 13.66
C ALA A 37 8.30 -8.92 13.11
N GLN A 38 7.81 -10.04 13.65
CA GLN A 38 8.07 -11.39 13.08
C GLN A 38 7.61 -11.50 11.63
N PHE A 39 6.44 -10.93 11.32
CA PHE A 39 5.93 -10.90 9.96
C PHE A 39 6.76 -9.98 9.07
N LEU A 40 7.17 -8.81 9.59
CA LEU A 40 7.97 -7.86 8.83
C LEU A 40 9.32 -8.44 8.41
N ILE A 41 10.06 -9.09 9.33
CA ILE A 41 11.36 -9.68 9.03
C ILE A 41 11.30 -10.86 8.05
N SER A 42 10.13 -11.47 7.85
CA SER A 42 9.93 -12.47 6.79
C SER A 42 9.95 -11.89 5.38
N LYS A 43 9.84 -10.56 5.26
CA LYS A 43 9.77 -9.80 4.00
C LYS A 43 10.88 -8.77 3.84
N VAL A 44 11.42 -8.27 4.94
CA VAL A 44 12.45 -7.23 4.98
C VAL A 44 13.69 -7.77 5.66
N ASP A 45 14.84 -7.54 5.03
CA ASP A 45 16.12 -7.97 5.59
C ASP A 45 16.41 -7.25 6.93
N GLN A 46 16.87 -8.02 7.92
CA GLN A 46 17.22 -7.53 9.25
C GLN A 46 18.21 -6.37 9.20
N ARG A 47 19.22 -6.45 8.33
CA ARG A 47 20.24 -5.43 8.18
C ARG A 47 19.64 -4.11 7.73
N THR A 48 18.67 -4.16 6.81
CA THR A 48 17.94 -2.97 6.34
C THR A 48 17.23 -2.26 7.50
N LEU A 49 16.59 -3.03 8.40
CA LEU A 49 15.90 -2.46 9.56
C LEU A 49 16.87 -1.90 10.61
N TYR A 50 18.04 -2.53 10.78
CA TYR A 50 19.09 -2.03 11.66
C TYR A 50 19.72 -0.74 11.14
N GLU A 51 20.08 -0.69 9.84
CA GLU A 51 20.60 0.52 9.19
C GLU A 51 19.57 1.66 9.23
N LEU A 52 18.27 1.33 9.09
CA LEU A 52 17.18 2.28 9.26
C LEU A 52 17.18 2.85 10.69
N ALA A 53 17.29 2.01 11.72
CA ALA A 53 17.37 2.47 13.11
C ALA A 53 18.54 3.44 13.31
N LEU A 54 19.75 3.10 12.84
CA LEU A 54 20.92 3.96 12.95
C LEU A 54 20.73 5.31 12.25
N SER A 55 20.10 5.32 11.06
CA SER A 55 19.91 6.55 10.28
C SER A 55 18.93 7.54 10.92
N TYR A 56 18.02 7.07 11.77
CA TYR A 56 17.01 7.90 12.45
C TYR A 56 17.24 8.07 13.95
N ALA A 57 18.31 7.48 14.48
CA ALA A 57 18.73 7.70 15.85
C ALA A 57 18.95 9.19 16.16
N SER A 58 18.70 9.56 17.41
CA SER A 58 19.14 10.86 17.93
C SER A 58 20.68 10.87 18.05
N LEU A 59 21.27 12.05 18.27
CA LEU A 59 22.69 12.14 18.68
C LEU A 59 22.85 11.83 20.17
N ASP A 60 21.87 12.25 20.97
CA ASP A 60 21.83 12.03 22.41
C ASP A 60 20.89 10.87 22.77
N PHE A 61 21.20 10.17 23.87
CA PHE A 61 20.35 9.11 24.43
C PHE A 61 18.90 9.58 24.60
N GLY A 62 17.97 8.68 24.32
CA GLY A 62 16.54 8.94 24.39
C GLY A 62 15.80 8.42 23.17
N TYR A 63 14.63 9.01 22.91
CA TYR A 63 13.69 8.55 21.89
C TYR A 63 13.33 9.68 20.94
N LYS A 64 13.40 9.39 19.63
CA LYS A 64 13.07 10.34 18.57
C LYS A 64 12.05 9.73 17.64
N THR A 65 10.90 10.39 17.51
CA THR A 65 9.88 10.06 16.52
C THR A 65 10.04 10.94 15.30
N THR A 66 10.11 10.33 14.12
CA THR A 66 10.17 11.03 12.83
C THR A 66 9.00 10.59 11.96
N ILE A 67 8.26 11.55 11.41
CA ILE A 67 7.21 11.30 10.42
C ILE A 67 7.88 11.02 9.08
N ILE A 68 7.58 9.87 8.47
CA ILE A 68 8.15 9.43 7.20
C ILE A 68 7.10 8.68 6.38
N ASP A 69 7.27 8.59 5.06
CA ASP A 69 6.53 7.63 4.22
C ASP A 69 7.47 6.47 3.90
N LEU A 70 7.29 5.35 4.60
CA LEU A 70 8.15 4.17 4.48
C LEU A 70 7.31 2.97 4.00
N LYS A 71 7.75 2.36 2.90
CA LYS A 71 7.07 1.22 2.28
C LYS A 71 8.01 0.03 2.16
N PHE A 72 7.57 -1.10 2.66
CA PHE A 72 8.24 -2.39 2.52
C PHE A 72 7.23 -3.44 2.05
N ASP A 73 7.29 -3.82 0.78
CA ASP A 73 6.31 -4.76 0.18
C ASP A 73 4.86 -4.30 0.46
N VAL A 74 4.12 -5.06 1.28
CA VAL A 74 2.74 -4.74 1.68
C VAL A 74 2.62 -3.86 2.92
N PHE A 75 3.74 -3.59 3.62
CA PHE A 75 3.78 -2.79 4.84
C PHE A 75 3.98 -1.31 4.51
N ASN A 76 3.14 -0.45 5.09
CA ASN A 76 3.24 1.00 4.96
C ASN A 76 3.34 1.61 6.35
N PHE A 77 4.29 2.50 6.57
CA PHE A 77 4.51 3.17 7.85
C PHE A 77 4.53 4.68 7.67
N PHE A 78 3.86 5.40 8.58
CA PHE A 78 3.75 6.87 8.54
C PHE A 78 4.68 7.58 9.52
N ALA A 79 5.27 6.83 10.45
CA ALA A 79 6.23 7.34 11.40
C ALA A 79 7.13 6.22 11.89
N ILE A 80 8.29 6.60 12.43
CA ILE A 80 9.19 5.70 13.13
C ILE A 80 9.64 6.36 14.43
N THR A 81 9.74 5.59 15.49
CA THR A 81 10.45 5.99 16.71
C THR A 81 11.71 5.16 16.82
N VAL A 82 12.85 5.83 16.94
CA VAL A 82 14.11 5.18 17.29
C VAL A 82 14.50 5.65 18.68
N GLY A 83 14.98 4.73 19.52
CA GLY A 83 15.53 5.13 20.81
C GLY A 83 16.55 4.15 21.36
N TYR A 84 17.42 4.67 22.19
CA TYR A 84 18.51 3.95 22.83
C TYR A 84 18.85 4.65 24.15
N GLU A 85 19.12 3.87 25.19
CA GLU A 85 19.45 4.34 26.54
C GLU A 85 20.92 4.08 26.90
N ASN A 86 21.64 3.35 26.05
CA ASN A 86 23.04 2.98 26.19
C ASN A 86 23.64 2.75 24.79
N GLU A 87 24.94 2.42 24.72
CA GLU A 87 25.66 2.21 23.45
C GLU A 87 25.52 0.77 22.89
N ASP A 88 24.95 -0.14 23.68
CA ASP A 88 24.89 -1.57 23.35
C ASP A 88 23.60 -1.95 22.61
N GLU A 89 22.53 -1.17 22.78
CA GLU A 89 21.19 -1.51 22.28
C GLU A 89 20.51 -0.33 21.58
N ILE A 90 19.76 -0.63 20.51
CA ILE A 90 18.94 0.35 19.81
C ILE A 90 17.58 -0.24 19.42
N GLY A 91 16.51 0.45 19.81
CA GLY A 91 15.14 0.08 19.52
C GLY A 91 14.56 0.88 18.35
N ILE A 92 13.77 0.21 17.52
CA ILE A 92 12.96 0.83 16.47
C ILE A 92 11.50 0.37 16.59
N LYS A 93 10.59 1.35 16.54
CA LYS A 93 9.14 1.14 16.44
C LYS A 93 8.64 1.74 15.13
N LEU A 94 7.95 0.95 14.32
CA LEU A 94 7.44 1.36 13.02
C LEU A 94 5.92 1.55 13.10
N TYR A 95 5.44 2.78 12.94
CA TYR A 95 4.02 3.08 13.08
C TYR A 95 3.27 2.73 11.81
N GLN A 96 2.46 1.67 11.88
CA GLN A 96 1.69 1.23 10.72
C GLN A 96 0.75 2.34 10.27
N THR A 97 0.76 2.63 8.98
CA THR A 97 -0.24 3.50 8.38
C THR A 97 -1.61 2.88 8.68
N PRO A 98 -2.48 3.57 9.44
CA PRO A 98 -3.76 3.01 9.78
C PRO A 98 -4.46 2.63 8.49
N TYR A 99 -4.96 1.39 8.43
CA TYR A 99 -5.86 0.96 7.37
C TYR A 99 -7.00 1.96 7.37
N SER A 100 -6.96 2.91 6.44
CA SER A 100 -8.06 3.85 6.24
C SER A 100 -9.16 2.99 5.66
N ALA A 101 -10.04 2.49 6.53
CA ALA A 101 -11.24 1.81 6.10
C ALA A 101 -11.88 2.66 5.01
N PRO A 102 -12.34 2.05 3.90
CA PRO A 102 -12.94 2.80 2.80
C PRO A 102 -13.97 3.79 3.39
N LYS A 103 -13.78 5.09 3.14
CA LYS A 103 -14.61 6.17 3.73
C LYS A 103 -16.10 6.02 3.40
N LYS A 104 -16.41 5.23 2.38
CA LYS A 104 -17.76 4.79 2.02
C LYS A 104 -17.95 3.32 2.40
N ILE A 105 -19.03 3.05 3.14
CA ILE A 105 -19.68 1.73 3.11
C ILE A 105 -20.10 1.51 1.65
N ILE A 106 -19.47 0.54 0.98
CA ILE A 106 -19.76 0.24 -0.42
C ILE A 106 -21.21 -0.19 -0.51
N SER A 107 -22.03 0.62 -1.17
CA SER A 107 -23.35 0.20 -1.60
C SER A 107 -23.18 -0.77 -2.75
N LEU A 108 -23.29 -2.07 -2.48
CA LEU A 108 -23.28 -3.12 -3.51
C LEU A 108 -24.38 -2.94 -4.58
N LYS A 109 -25.32 -2.01 -4.37
CA LYS A 109 -26.33 -1.62 -5.37
C LYS A 109 -25.74 -0.88 -6.57
N GLU A 110 -24.57 -0.27 -6.44
CA GLU A 110 -23.89 0.47 -7.52
C GLU A 110 -22.95 -0.43 -8.35
N TYR A 111 -22.86 -1.72 -8.02
CA TYR A 111 -21.96 -2.67 -8.65
C TYR A 111 -22.72 -3.52 -9.67
N GLU A 112 -22.46 -3.28 -10.94
CA GLU A 112 -23.05 -4.00 -12.06
C GLU A 112 -22.01 -4.93 -12.69
N VAL A 113 -22.49 -6.05 -13.23
CA VAL A 113 -21.67 -6.92 -14.08
C VAL A 113 -21.39 -6.14 -15.36
N THR A 114 -20.11 -5.92 -15.64
CA THR A 114 -19.69 -5.07 -16.75
C THR A 114 -18.43 -5.61 -17.40
N ASN A 115 -18.29 -5.28 -18.67
CA ASN A 115 -17.13 -5.64 -19.46
C ASN A 115 -16.02 -4.59 -19.23
N ILE A 116 -14.92 -5.00 -18.58
CA ILE A 116 -13.83 -4.09 -18.21
C ILE A 116 -13.16 -3.42 -19.43
N TYR A 117 -13.19 -4.06 -20.59
CA TYR A 117 -12.62 -3.51 -21.82
C TYR A 117 -13.38 -2.25 -22.26
N HIS A 118 -14.71 -2.26 -22.18
CA HIS A 118 -15.53 -1.09 -22.49
C HIS A 118 -15.25 0.07 -21.55
N LEU A 119 -14.97 -0.21 -20.26
CA LEU A 119 -14.62 0.83 -19.31
C LEU A 119 -13.23 1.42 -19.55
N ILE A 120 -12.26 0.60 -19.96
CA ILE A 120 -10.94 1.08 -20.38
C ILE A 120 -11.08 1.99 -21.60
N ASP A 121 -11.89 1.58 -22.59
CA ASP A 121 -12.13 2.39 -23.80
C ASP A 121 -12.85 3.70 -23.48
N ALA A 122 -13.84 3.67 -22.59
CA ALA A 122 -14.51 4.88 -22.11
C ALA A 122 -13.53 5.82 -21.39
N SER A 123 -12.60 5.27 -20.60
CA SER A 123 -11.57 6.05 -19.90
C SER A 123 -10.58 6.69 -20.89
N ILE A 124 -10.14 5.95 -21.91
CA ILE A 124 -9.28 6.46 -22.99
C ILE A 124 -10.00 7.57 -23.77
N ALA A 125 -11.25 7.34 -24.16
CA ALA A 125 -12.05 8.34 -24.87
C ALA A 125 -12.17 9.63 -24.05
N THR A 126 -12.44 9.51 -22.74
CA THR A 126 -12.54 10.64 -21.81
C THR A 126 -11.23 11.43 -21.72
N VAL A 127 -10.09 10.74 -21.57
CA VAL A 127 -8.80 11.39 -21.34
C VAL A 127 -8.14 11.94 -22.62
N SER A 128 -8.48 11.38 -23.80
CA SER A 128 -7.86 11.72 -25.09
C SER A 128 -7.95 13.21 -25.50
N SER A 129 -8.91 13.93 -24.92
CA SER A 129 -9.04 15.38 -25.06
C SER A 129 -7.87 16.14 -24.43
N LYS A 130 -7.36 15.65 -23.29
CA LYS A 130 -6.31 16.26 -22.46
C LYS A 130 -4.94 15.64 -22.70
N VAL A 131 -4.86 14.31 -22.73
CA VAL A 131 -3.61 13.57 -22.90
C VAL A 131 -3.47 13.16 -24.36
N LYS A 132 -2.53 13.81 -25.05
CA LYS A 132 -2.21 13.51 -26.45
C LYS A 132 -1.15 12.42 -26.52
N ALA A 133 -1.59 11.18 -26.42
CA ALA A 133 -0.75 9.98 -26.50
C ALA A 133 -1.41 8.92 -27.40
N LYS A 134 -0.60 7.97 -27.90
CA LYS A 134 -1.10 6.71 -28.46
C LYS A 134 -1.41 5.77 -27.30
N PHE A 135 -2.62 5.21 -27.28
CA PHE A 135 -3.04 4.26 -26.26
C PHE A 135 -2.97 2.84 -26.81
N LYS A 136 -2.08 2.01 -26.25
CA LYS A 136 -1.93 0.59 -26.59
C LYS A 136 -2.59 -0.26 -25.51
N LYS A 137 -3.36 -1.26 -25.92
CA LYS A 137 -3.99 -2.24 -25.01
C LYS A 137 -3.34 -3.60 -25.23
N GLU A 138 -2.86 -4.21 -24.16
CA GLU A 138 -2.28 -5.55 -24.10
C GLU A 138 -3.09 -6.37 -23.11
N ILE A 139 -4.27 -6.79 -23.55
CA ILE A 139 -5.26 -7.44 -22.69
C ILE A 139 -5.56 -8.82 -23.22
N ASP A 140 -5.58 -9.82 -22.32
CA ASP A 140 -6.05 -11.16 -22.61
C ASP A 140 -7.58 -11.14 -22.82
N PRO A 141 -8.10 -11.47 -24.01
CA PRO A 141 -9.53 -11.41 -24.35
C PRO A 141 -10.40 -12.42 -23.58
N THR A 142 -9.79 -13.34 -22.81
CA THR A 142 -10.51 -14.39 -22.07
C THR A 142 -10.97 -13.95 -20.67
N LEU A 143 -10.71 -12.71 -20.26
CA LEU A 143 -11.13 -12.22 -18.96
C LEU A 143 -12.67 -12.19 -18.84
N PRO A 144 -13.22 -12.68 -17.71
CA PRO A 144 -14.66 -12.67 -17.48
C PRO A 144 -15.17 -11.24 -17.26
N ASP A 145 -16.50 -11.07 -17.38
CA ASP A 145 -17.14 -9.84 -16.94
C ASP A 145 -17.00 -9.67 -15.43
N LEU A 146 -16.84 -8.41 -15.00
CA LEU A 146 -16.50 -8.07 -13.63
C LEU A 146 -17.63 -7.27 -13.00
N LYS A 147 -17.88 -7.53 -11.72
CA LYS A 147 -18.83 -6.75 -10.94
C LYS A 147 -18.11 -5.58 -10.26
N LEU A 148 -18.32 -4.37 -10.77
CA LEU A 148 -17.66 -3.16 -10.27
C LEU A 148 -18.51 -1.91 -10.49
N SER A 149 -18.20 -0.82 -9.77
CA SER A 149 -18.82 0.49 -10.03
C SER A 149 -18.21 1.12 -11.27
N GLN A 150 -18.94 1.13 -12.38
CA GLN A 150 -18.47 1.64 -13.67
C GLN A 150 -17.99 3.10 -13.58
N ASN A 151 -18.78 3.95 -12.91
CA ASN A 151 -18.48 5.38 -12.76
C ASN A 151 -17.20 5.63 -11.97
N GLU A 152 -17.01 4.93 -10.84
CA GLU A 152 -15.80 5.10 -10.04
C GLU A 152 -14.58 4.54 -10.75
N PHE A 153 -14.71 3.40 -11.43
CA PHE A 153 -13.64 2.82 -12.22
C PHE A 153 -13.17 3.77 -13.33
N VAL A 154 -14.08 4.32 -14.14
CA VAL A 154 -13.72 5.25 -15.22
C VAL A 154 -13.04 6.50 -14.66
N LYS A 155 -13.51 7.05 -13.53
CA LYS A 155 -12.87 8.20 -12.87
C LYS A 155 -11.44 7.89 -12.44
N ILE A 156 -11.22 6.73 -11.82
CA ILE A 156 -9.89 6.28 -11.35
C ILE A 156 -8.95 6.13 -12.55
N VAL A 157 -9.33 5.33 -13.54
CA VAL A 157 -8.49 5.02 -14.70
C VAL A 157 -8.18 6.27 -15.52
N THR A 158 -9.17 7.16 -15.71
CA THR A 158 -8.96 8.46 -16.36
C THR A 158 -7.91 9.28 -15.62
N ARG A 159 -7.99 9.35 -14.28
CA ARG A 159 -7.03 10.10 -13.47
C ARG A 159 -5.63 9.48 -13.51
N VAL A 160 -5.53 8.15 -13.59
CA VAL A 160 -4.26 7.46 -13.81
C VAL A 160 -3.67 7.85 -15.17
N TYR A 161 -4.44 7.82 -16.26
CA TYR A 161 -3.94 8.26 -17.58
C TYR A 161 -3.47 9.71 -17.58
N GLU A 162 -4.18 10.60 -16.89
CA GLU A 162 -3.74 12.00 -16.74
C GLU A 162 -2.36 12.10 -16.07
N SER A 163 -1.92 11.12 -15.26
CA SER A 163 -0.57 11.12 -14.67
C SER A 163 0.56 10.88 -15.68
N PHE A 164 0.25 10.34 -16.86
CA PHE A 164 1.17 10.08 -17.96
C PHE A 164 1.15 11.16 -19.05
N GLU A 165 0.62 12.35 -18.74
CA GLU A 165 0.68 13.50 -19.64
C GLU A 165 2.13 13.77 -20.12
N GLY A 166 2.30 14.00 -21.42
CA GLY A 166 3.61 14.18 -22.06
C GLY A 166 4.25 12.90 -22.61
N ASN A 167 3.67 11.71 -22.35
CA ASN A 167 4.15 10.47 -22.96
C ASN A 167 3.60 10.30 -24.39
N GLU A 168 4.42 9.78 -25.30
CA GLU A 168 3.96 9.48 -26.67
C GLU A 168 3.13 8.19 -26.75
N LEU A 169 3.48 7.20 -25.92
CA LEU A 169 2.82 5.90 -25.85
C LEU A 169 2.46 5.58 -24.41
N ILE A 170 1.19 5.22 -24.19
CA ILE A 170 0.70 4.70 -22.92
C ILE A 170 0.16 3.30 -23.14
N THR A 171 0.73 2.33 -22.44
CA THR A 171 0.36 0.92 -22.54
C THR A 171 -0.48 0.51 -21.34
N THR A 172 -1.62 -0.11 -21.63
CA THR A 172 -2.55 -0.66 -20.64
C THR A 172 -2.58 -2.16 -20.76
N SER A 173 -2.17 -2.84 -19.70
CA SER A 173 -2.15 -4.30 -19.61
C SER A 173 -3.09 -4.76 -18.51
N LEU A 174 -3.80 -5.86 -18.75
CA LEU A 174 -4.75 -6.41 -17.80
C LEU A 174 -4.49 -7.90 -17.62
N LEU A 175 -4.29 -8.31 -16.38
CA LEU A 175 -3.86 -9.65 -16.00
C LEU A 175 -4.74 -10.18 -14.87
N LEU A 176 -5.26 -11.41 -15.01
CA LEU A 176 -5.86 -12.13 -13.90
C LEU A 176 -4.75 -12.77 -13.07
N LYS A 177 -4.61 -12.39 -11.80
CA LYS A 177 -3.66 -13.09 -10.91
C LYS A 177 -4.26 -14.41 -10.46
N THR A 178 -3.77 -15.52 -11.02
CA THR A 178 -4.12 -16.87 -10.57
C THR A 178 -3.40 -17.19 -9.26
N GLY A 179 -4.15 -17.65 -8.24
CA GLY A 179 -3.59 -18.06 -6.95
C GLY A 179 -3.56 -16.98 -5.85
N GLU A 180 -3.66 -15.69 -6.21
CA GLU A 180 -3.84 -14.60 -5.25
C GLU A 180 -5.32 -14.26 -5.08
N PHE A 181 -5.77 -14.17 -3.82
CA PHE A 181 -7.16 -13.86 -3.48
C PHE A 181 -7.23 -12.83 -2.36
N LEU A 182 -8.12 -11.86 -2.48
CA LEU A 182 -8.54 -11.08 -1.33
C LEU A 182 -9.47 -11.94 -0.48
N ARG A 183 -9.12 -12.16 0.80
CA ARG A 183 -9.97 -12.89 1.74
C ARG A 183 -10.74 -11.89 2.61
N VAL A 184 -12.06 -11.88 2.47
CA VAL A 184 -12.95 -11.13 3.37
C VAL A 184 -13.83 -12.14 4.10
N GLY A 185 -13.54 -12.38 5.37
CA GLY A 185 -14.14 -13.46 6.16
C GLY A 185 -13.79 -14.85 5.61
N SER A 186 -14.81 -15.60 5.19
CA SER A 186 -14.67 -16.94 4.58
C SER A 186 -14.62 -16.93 3.05
N LYS A 187 -14.90 -15.79 2.39
CA LYS A 187 -14.93 -15.69 0.93
C LYS A 187 -13.57 -15.28 0.37
N LYS A 188 -13.19 -15.90 -0.75
CA LYS A 188 -12.00 -15.58 -1.55
C LYS A 188 -12.44 -14.88 -2.83
N PHE A 189 -11.87 -13.71 -3.09
CA PHE A 189 -12.14 -12.92 -4.28
C PHE A 189 -10.89 -12.88 -5.15
N PRO A 190 -10.94 -13.37 -6.41
CA PRO A 190 -9.80 -13.25 -7.32
C PRO A 190 -9.44 -11.79 -7.54
N ILE A 191 -8.16 -11.52 -7.79
CA ILE A 191 -7.65 -10.16 -8.00
C ILE A 191 -7.29 -9.99 -9.47
N ILE A 192 -7.76 -8.90 -10.07
CA ILE A 192 -7.32 -8.44 -11.38
C ILE A 192 -6.31 -7.32 -11.20
N LEU A 193 -5.24 -7.40 -11.99
CA LEU A 193 -4.20 -6.38 -12.05
C LEU A 193 -4.37 -5.59 -13.36
N LEU A 194 -4.76 -4.32 -13.24
CA LEU A 194 -4.71 -3.36 -14.35
C LEU A 194 -3.43 -2.54 -14.21
N LYS A 195 -2.50 -2.71 -15.15
CA LYS A 195 -1.26 -1.94 -15.21
C LYS A 195 -1.34 -0.89 -16.31
N ILE A 196 -1.08 0.37 -15.98
CA ILE A 196 -0.93 1.46 -16.94
C ILE A 196 0.51 1.95 -16.87
N SER A 197 1.17 2.07 -18.00
CA SER A 197 2.61 2.35 -18.08
C SER A 197 2.97 3.27 -19.25
N GLY A 198 4.10 3.97 -19.10
CA GLY A 198 4.71 4.85 -20.07
C GLY A 198 6.19 5.04 -19.77
N ASP A 199 6.83 6.02 -20.41
CA ASP A 199 8.23 6.37 -20.17
C ASP A 199 8.45 7.04 -18.81
N SER A 200 7.47 7.81 -18.34
CA SER A 200 7.46 8.47 -17.03
C SER A 200 6.06 8.88 -16.60
N ARG A 201 5.84 9.18 -15.32
CA ARG A 201 4.58 9.75 -14.83
C ARG A 201 4.82 10.83 -13.77
N SER A 202 3.89 11.77 -13.67
CA SER A 202 3.84 12.73 -12.57
C SER A 202 3.22 12.09 -11.31
N THR A 203 3.85 12.31 -10.16
CA THR A 203 3.35 11.91 -8.84
C THR A 203 2.34 12.90 -8.26
N SER A 204 2.16 14.07 -8.87
CA SER A 204 1.27 15.13 -8.36
C SER A 204 -0.20 14.73 -8.29
N LYS A 205 -0.59 13.65 -8.98
CA LYS A 205 -1.95 13.13 -9.03
C LYS A 205 -2.18 11.97 -8.05
N ASP A 206 -1.14 11.43 -7.42
CA ASP A 206 -1.18 10.21 -6.59
C ASP A 206 -2.14 10.34 -5.41
N PRO A 207 -2.15 11.44 -4.60
CA PRO A 207 -3.07 11.56 -3.48
C PRO A 207 -4.54 11.46 -3.89
N ARG A 208 -4.88 12.01 -5.07
CA ARG A 208 -6.26 11.95 -5.59
C ARG A 208 -6.59 10.58 -6.17
N ILE A 209 -5.62 9.91 -6.80
CA ILE A 209 -5.81 8.53 -7.27
C ILE A 209 -6.06 7.61 -6.07
N GLU A 210 -5.25 7.73 -5.01
CA GLU A 210 -5.42 6.98 -3.77
C GLU A 210 -6.79 7.19 -3.15
N GLU A 211 -7.25 8.43 -3.03
CA GLU A 211 -8.57 8.75 -2.48
C GLU A 211 -9.71 8.10 -3.30
N LEU A 212 -9.64 8.17 -4.63
CA LEU A 212 -10.64 7.54 -5.50
C LEU A 212 -10.61 6.01 -5.39
N CYS A 213 -9.41 5.43 -5.37
CA CYS A 213 -9.19 3.98 -5.21
C CYS A 213 -9.73 3.46 -3.87
N GLN A 214 -9.50 4.18 -2.77
CA GLN A 214 -10.05 3.85 -1.44
C GLN A 214 -11.58 3.78 -1.48
N ASN A 215 -12.25 4.71 -2.17
CA ASN A 215 -13.71 4.72 -2.27
C ASN A 215 -14.28 3.57 -3.11
N ALA A 216 -13.45 2.96 -3.98
CA ALA A 216 -13.83 1.85 -4.86
C ALA A 216 -13.29 0.48 -4.40
N ASN A 217 -12.59 0.41 -3.25
CA ASN A 217 -11.88 -0.78 -2.79
C ASN A 217 -10.88 -1.35 -3.81
N ILE A 218 -10.18 -0.44 -4.49
CA ILE A 218 -9.08 -0.74 -5.41
C ILE A 218 -7.78 -0.37 -4.70
N PHE A 219 -6.75 -1.21 -4.84
CA PHE A 219 -5.46 -0.96 -4.20
C PHE A 219 -4.43 -0.53 -5.26
N PRO A 220 -4.02 0.75 -5.27
CA PRO A 220 -3.02 1.23 -6.22
C PRO A 220 -1.61 0.91 -5.71
N ASN A 221 -0.71 0.58 -6.62
CA ASN A 221 0.73 0.59 -6.43
C ASN A 221 1.36 1.51 -7.46
N PHE A 222 2.25 2.38 -7.01
CA PHE A 222 2.79 3.51 -7.74
C PHE A 222 4.28 3.31 -7.98
N GLU A 223 4.68 3.26 -9.25
CA GLU A 223 6.08 3.19 -9.67
C GLU A 223 6.43 4.39 -10.54
N THR A 224 7.72 4.66 -10.79
CA THR A 224 8.15 5.82 -11.60
C THR A 224 7.65 5.80 -13.04
N LYS A 225 7.35 4.61 -13.58
CA LYS A 225 6.92 4.39 -14.97
C LYS A 225 5.58 3.67 -15.09
N SER A 226 4.95 3.33 -13.97
CA SER A 226 3.73 2.56 -13.99
C SER A 226 2.82 2.85 -12.80
N VAL A 227 1.53 2.60 -12.98
CA VAL A 227 0.56 2.49 -11.90
C VAL A 227 -0.12 1.14 -12.07
N MET A 228 -0.12 0.34 -11.00
CA MET A 228 -0.80 -0.93 -10.95
C MET A 228 -2.03 -0.82 -10.04
N LEU A 229 -3.21 -1.10 -10.57
CA LEU A 229 -4.45 -1.16 -9.81
C LEU A 229 -4.80 -2.62 -9.56
N GLN A 230 -4.83 -3.02 -8.29
CA GLN A 230 -5.32 -4.32 -7.86
C GLN A 230 -6.81 -4.20 -7.54
N ILE A 231 -7.62 -4.91 -8.31
CA ILE A 231 -9.08 -4.82 -8.28
C ILE A 231 -9.61 -6.17 -7.78
N PRO A 232 -10.10 -6.24 -6.53
CA PRO A 232 -10.76 -7.43 -6.03
C PRO A 232 -12.08 -7.64 -6.75
N LEU A 233 -12.30 -8.85 -7.24
CA LEU A 233 -13.55 -9.21 -7.91
C LEU A 233 -14.59 -9.63 -6.89
N ALA A 234 -15.57 -8.76 -6.62
CA ALA A 234 -16.73 -9.16 -5.83
C ALA A 234 -17.61 -10.08 -6.68
N THR A 235 -17.65 -11.38 -6.37
CA THR A 235 -18.66 -12.31 -6.90
C THR A 235 -20.02 -12.08 -6.23
#